data_AF-A0A8T0W1E8-F1
#
_entry.id   AF-A0A8T0W1E8-F1
#
_cell.length_a   1.000
_cell.length_b   1.000
_cell.length_c   1.000
_cell.angle_alpha   90.00
_cell.angle_beta   90.00
_cell.angle_gamma   90.00
#
_symmetry.space_group_name_H-M   'P 1'
#
loop_
_entity.id
_entity.type
_entity.pdbx_description
1 polymer ?
#
loop_
_entity_poly.entity_id
_entity_poly.type
_entity_poly.pdbx_seq_one_letter_code
_entity_poly.pdbx_strand_id
1 'polypeptide(L)'
;MHGPIPGRNAKTRAAKTKSRFPPSLLSVPTTKLNGIPTLHSQTLAPNLLSDHAMAPHADARLFAGVRFALYGFNTLSESQYRLELVRCGGVDVGPWDGDCTHVIVSDTLYDDPVCVAARKDKKKVVTEQWVEDSLELGELADADRVLYAPVRDPNGIPGSDELHICLTGYQKNWRGDIMKMVSLMGAHFSKSLRANEDTHLICYKFEGEKYELAKQVNIKIVNHRWLEECLKAWEILPIDDYTKSGWKVEIMEAQAKDSEDESEDVGRGSSSGRRIGRSTPVTEIRKKNSAGWGKTAPPVLSKRRLGFPDRENPRTLALP
;
A
#
# COMPACT_ATOMS: atom_id res chain seq x y z
N MET A 1 -9.78 37.01 -87.32
CA MET A 1 -8.90 38.16 -87.08
C MET A 1 -7.78 37.71 -86.16
N HIS A 2 -6.60 37.50 -86.75
CA HIS A 2 -5.39 37.10 -86.05
C HIS A 2 -4.80 38.32 -85.31
N GLY A 3 -4.64 38.20 -83.99
CA GLY A 3 -3.87 39.14 -83.18
C GLY A 3 -2.38 38.81 -83.27
N PRO A 4 -1.48 39.78 -83.51
CA PRO A 4 -0.04 39.52 -83.60
C PRO A 4 0.76 40.03 -82.37
N ILE A 5 1.86 39.31 -82.12
CA ILE A 5 3.22 39.84 -81.88
C ILE A 5 3.69 40.14 -80.44
N PRO A 6 5.01 39.91 -80.17
CA PRO A 6 5.58 39.48 -78.90
C PRO A 6 6.52 40.54 -78.29
N GLY A 7 7.13 40.23 -77.14
CA GLY A 7 8.22 41.06 -76.61
C GLY A 7 8.91 40.46 -75.39
N ARG A 8 10.14 39.98 -75.58
CA ARG A 8 11.06 39.54 -74.52
C ARG A 8 11.74 40.76 -73.86
N ASN A 9 11.96 40.60 -72.55
CA ASN A 9 13.13 40.99 -71.73
C ASN A 9 13.67 42.43 -71.75
N ALA A 10 13.66 43.07 -70.57
CA ALA A 10 14.80 43.87 -70.12
C ALA A 10 14.92 43.86 -68.58
N LYS A 11 16.17 43.80 -68.15
CA LYS A 11 16.73 43.58 -66.81
C LYS A 11 16.54 44.79 -65.89
N THR A 12 16.42 44.54 -64.59
CA THR A 12 17.19 45.31 -63.57
C THR A 12 17.40 44.49 -62.30
N ARG A 13 18.55 44.72 -61.70
CA ARG A 13 19.28 43.92 -60.71
C ARG A 13 19.43 44.78 -59.45
N ALA A 14 19.03 44.27 -58.29
CA ALA A 14 19.57 44.57 -56.95
C ALA A 14 18.70 43.83 -55.93
N ALA A 15 19.15 43.26 -54.82
CA ALA A 15 20.44 42.88 -54.29
C ALA A 15 20.13 41.95 -53.09
N LYS A 16 21.02 40.99 -52.83
CA LYS A 16 21.36 40.39 -51.51
C LYS A 16 20.17 40.01 -50.59
N THR A 17 20.03 38.76 -50.16
CA THR A 17 21.02 38.09 -49.30
C THR A 17 20.77 36.58 -49.25
N LYS A 18 21.88 35.86 -49.20
CA LYS A 18 22.05 34.41 -49.10
C LYS A 18 21.51 33.87 -47.76
N SER A 19 20.82 32.74 -47.78
CA SER A 19 21.32 31.49 -47.21
C SER A 19 20.60 30.34 -47.92
N ARG A 20 21.27 29.71 -48.90
CA ARG A 20 22.12 28.52 -48.78
C ARG A 20 21.36 27.24 -48.38
N PHE A 21 20.81 26.68 -49.45
CA PHE A 21 20.79 25.30 -49.92
C PHE A 21 19.94 24.20 -49.25
N PRO A 22 19.32 23.35 -50.12
CA PRO A 22 18.48 22.20 -49.78
C PRO A 22 19.26 20.89 -50.12
N PRO A 23 18.68 19.83 -50.72
CA PRO A 23 17.85 18.79 -50.11
C PRO A 23 18.40 17.35 -50.32
N SER A 24 17.78 16.41 -49.60
CA SER A 24 17.31 15.08 -50.05
C SER A 24 18.30 13.98 -50.50
N LEU A 25 18.22 12.80 -49.86
CA LEU A 25 17.57 11.57 -50.37
C LEU A 25 18.23 10.26 -49.86
N LEU A 26 17.35 9.32 -49.51
CA LEU A 26 17.43 7.85 -49.65
C LEU A 26 18.46 7.06 -48.81
N SER A 27 17.97 6.27 -47.86
CA SER A 27 17.97 4.79 -47.98
C SER A 27 17.22 4.17 -46.80
N VAL A 28 16.20 3.37 -47.11
CA VAL A 28 15.57 2.41 -46.18
C VAL A 28 16.50 1.21 -46.03
N PRO A 29 16.40 0.43 -44.94
CA PRO A 29 16.12 -0.98 -45.19
C PRO A 29 15.02 -1.54 -44.28
N THR A 30 14.14 -2.29 -44.92
CA THR A 30 13.15 -3.19 -44.33
C THR A 30 13.85 -4.50 -43.93
N THR A 31 13.56 -5.06 -42.75
CA THR A 31 13.52 -6.52 -42.55
C THR A 31 12.78 -6.89 -41.27
N LYS A 32 12.28 -8.13 -41.27
CA LYS A 32 11.07 -8.64 -40.62
C LYS A 32 11.27 -9.17 -39.19
N LEU A 33 10.13 -9.19 -38.48
CA LEU A 33 9.64 -10.18 -37.49
C LEU A 33 10.51 -11.44 -37.28
N ASN A 34 10.85 -11.69 -36.01
CA ASN A 34 10.56 -12.92 -35.24
C ASN A 34 11.37 -12.91 -33.94
N GLY A 35 10.73 -13.18 -32.79
CA GLY A 35 11.44 -13.43 -31.53
C GLY A 35 10.61 -13.11 -30.29
N ILE A 36 9.78 -14.07 -29.89
CA ILE A 36 9.30 -14.20 -28.50
C ILE A 36 10.54 -14.23 -27.59
N PRO A 37 10.66 -13.41 -26.53
CA PRO A 37 11.69 -13.68 -25.54
C PRO A 37 11.22 -14.87 -24.70
N THR A 38 11.73 -16.05 -25.06
CA THR A 38 11.94 -17.17 -24.14
C THR A 38 12.49 -16.66 -22.81
N LEU A 39 11.95 -17.20 -21.72
CA LEU A 39 12.47 -17.14 -20.36
C LEU A 39 14.01 -17.18 -20.37
N HIS A 40 14.62 -16.00 -20.26
CA HIS A 40 16.01 -15.93 -19.87
C HIS A 40 16.06 -16.38 -18.41
N SER A 41 16.69 -17.54 -18.21
CA SER A 41 17.34 -17.92 -16.97
C SER A 41 18.21 -16.74 -16.51
N GLN A 42 17.61 -15.82 -15.75
CA GLN A 42 18.37 -14.85 -14.99
C GLN A 42 18.97 -15.65 -13.84
N THR A 43 20.29 -15.85 -13.90
CA THR A 43 21.08 -16.12 -12.71
C THR A 43 20.85 -14.92 -11.78
N LEU A 44 19.85 -15.02 -10.91
CA LEU A 44 19.65 -14.07 -9.84
C LEU A 44 20.93 -14.10 -9.01
N ALA A 45 21.58 -12.94 -8.90
CA ALA A 45 22.56 -12.75 -7.85
C ALA A 45 21.89 -13.17 -6.52
N PRO A 46 22.61 -13.79 -5.58
CA PRO A 46 22.03 -14.07 -4.28
C PRO A 46 21.38 -12.77 -3.76
N ASN A 47 20.13 -12.84 -3.32
CA ASN A 47 19.45 -11.79 -2.56
C ASN A 47 20.22 -11.63 -1.23
N LEU A 48 21.40 -11.03 -1.31
CA LEU A 48 22.15 -10.56 -0.16
C LEU A 48 21.35 -9.37 0.34
N LEU A 49 21.07 -9.33 1.64
CA LEU A 49 20.58 -8.12 2.29
C LEU A 49 21.53 -6.99 1.85
N SER A 50 21.01 -6.05 1.04
CA SER A 50 21.80 -4.94 0.51
C SER A 50 22.54 -4.27 1.67
N ASP A 51 23.80 -3.85 1.48
CA ASP A 51 24.52 -3.04 2.48
C ASP A 51 23.73 -1.76 2.87
N HIS A 52 22.74 -1.36 2.06
CA HIS A 52 21.83 -0.24 2.34
C HIS A 52 20.68 -0.59 3.29
N ALA A 53 20.39 -1.87 3.56
CA ALA A 53 19.41 -2.32 4.56
C ALA A 53 19.98 -2.30 6.00
N MET A 54 21.27 -1.99 6.16
CA MET A 54 21.92 -1.86 7.46
C MET A 54 21.60 -0.49 8.07
N ALA A 55 20.36 -0.32 8.55
CA ALA A 55 20.06 0.76 9.49
C ALA A 55 20.97 0.55 10.73
N PRO A 56 21.85 1.51 11.08
CA PRO A 56 22.87 1.29 12.11
C PRO A 56 22.32 1.12 13.54
N HIS A 57 20.99 1.05 13.73
CA HIS A 57 20.31 0.90 15.01
C HIS A 57 18.97 0.15 14.89
N ALA A 58 18.91 -0.96 14.14
CA ALA A 58 17.72 -1.83 14.20
C ALA A 58 17.45 -2.22 15.66
N ASP A 59 16.21 -2.03 16.13
CA ASP A 59 15.83 -2.37 17.51
C ASP A 59 16.16 -3.85 17.75
N ALA A 60 16.95 -4.14 18.79
CA ALA A 60 17.33 -5.50 19.17
C ALA A 60 16.11 -6.38 19.54
N ARG A 61 14.90 -5.80 19.57
CA ARG A 61 13.63 -6.48 19.83
C ARG A 61 12.61 -6.33 18.70
N LEU A 62 13.02 -5.88 17.51
CA LEU A 62 12.13 -5.74 16.35
C LEU A 62 11.33 -7.01 16.07
N PHE A 63 11.97 -8.19 16.16
CA PHE A 63 11.35 -9.50 15.96
C PHE A 63 11.06 -10.22 17.29
N ALA A 64 10.89 -9.49 18.40
CA ALA A 64 10.55 -10.11 19.67
C ALA A 64 9.23 -10.90 19.58
N GLY A 65 9.25 -12.15 20.03
CA GLY A 65 8.10 -13.07 19.94
C GLY A 65 8.01 -13.83 18.60
N VAL A 66 8.86 -13.49 17.63
CA VAL A 66 8.97 -14.25 16.37
C VAL A 66 9.88 -15.45 16.60
N ARG A 67 9.31 -16.64 16.44
CA ARG A 67 10.01 -17.92 16.48
C ARG A 67 9.97 -18.47 15.06
N PHE A 68 11.10 -18.43 14.36
CA PHE A 68 11.12 -18.59 12.92
C PHE A 68 11.90 -19.81 12.47
N ALA A 69 11.52 -20.31 11.30
CA ALA A 69 12.29 -21.26 10.51
C ALA A 69 12.49 -20.69 9.11
N LEU A 70 13.65 -20.97 8.50
CA LEU A 70 13.98 -20.57 7.13
C LEU A 70 13.87 -21.77 6.19
N TYR A 71 13.29 -21.58 5.02
CA TYR A 71 13.15 -22.62 4.00
C TYR A 71 13.36 -22.08 2.58
N GLY A 72 14.01 -22.87 1.71
CA GLY A 72 14.22 -22.50 0.30
C GLY A 72 15.31 -21.45 0.05
N PHE A 73 16.05 -21.04 1.08
CA PHE A 73 17.18 -20.12 0.95
C PHE A 73 18.45 -20.84 0.45
N ASN A 74 19.32 -20.10 -0.24
CA ASN A 74 20.69 -20.56 -0.44
C ASN A 74 21.51 -20.34 0.84
N THR A 75 22.64 -21.04 0.98
CA THR A 75 23.44 -21.03 2.22
C THR A 75 23.88 -19.63 2.66
N LEU A 76 24.21 -18.74 1.71
CA LEU A 76 24.65 -17.39 2.02
C LEU A 76 23.50 -16.51 2.52
N SER A 77 22.38 -16.48 1.78
CA SER A 77 21.21 -15.69 2.18
C SER A 77 20.61 -16.22 3.48
N GLU A 78 20.49 -17.53 3.64
CA GLU A 78 19.99 -18.16 4.86
C GLU A 78 20.79 -17.70 6.09
N SER A 79 22.12 -17.71 5.98
CA SER A 79 23.00 -17.27 7.08
C SER A 79 22.82 -15.80 7.42
N GLN A 80 22.62 -14.95 6.41
CA GLN A 80 22.41 -13.50 6.60
C GLN A 80 21.05 -13.21 7.25
N TYR A 81 19.96 -13.77 6.71
CA TYR A 81 18.63 -13.60 7.27
C TYR A 81 18.53 -14.13 8.70
N ARG A 82 19.10 -15.32 8.95
CA ARG A 82 19.18 -15.89 10.31
C ARG A 82 19.91 -14.96 11.27
N LEU A 83 21.09 -14.47 10.88
CA LEU A 83 21.89 -13.57 11.72
C LEU A 83 21.11 -12.30 12.06
N GLU A 84 20.45 -11.71 11.07
CA GLU A 84 19.71 -10.45 11.25
C GLU A 84 18.47 -10.63 12.14
N LEU A 85 17.66 -11.67 11.87
CA LEU A 85 16.49 -11.98 12.68
C LEU A 85 16.87 -12.23 14.14
N VAL A 86 17.93 -13.01 14.40
CA VAL A 86 18.42 -13.29 15.75
C VAL A 86 18.97 -12.04 16.43
N ARG A 87 19.76 -11.23 15.71
CA ARG A 87 20.30 -9.96 16.23
C ARG A 87 19.18 -9.00 16.67
N CYS A 88 18.05 -9.06 15.98
CA CYS A 88 16.88 -8.22 16.20
C CYS A 88 15.79 -8.91 17.07
N GLY A 89 16.15 -9.98 17.79
CA GLY A 89 15.33 -10.56 18.87
C GLY A 89 14.44 -11.75 18.46
N GLY A 90 14.51 -12.19 17.21
CA GLY A 90 13.88 -13.42 16.73
C GLY A 90 14.60 -14.67 17.25
N VAL A 91 13.86 -15.78 17.33
CA VAL A 91 14.39 -17.08 17.78
C VAL A 91 14.34 -18.06 16.62
N ASP A 92 15.51 -18.47 16.13
CA ASP A 92 15.60 -19.58 15.17
C ASP A 92 15.26 -20.89 15.88
N VAL A 93 14.20 -21.56 15.43
CA VAL A 93 13.80 -22.88 15.96
C VAL A 93 14.32 -24.04 15.12
N GLY A 94 15.05 -23.76 14.04
CA GLY A 94 15.55 -24.77 13.12
C GLY A 94 14.42 -25.37 12.28
N PRO A 95 14.17 -26.70 12.34
CA PRO A 95 12.96 -27.27 11.77
C PRO A 95 11.73 -26.54 12.31
N TRP A 96 10.73 -26.28 11.47
CA TRP A 96 9.53 -25.52 11.87
C TRP A 96 8.56 -26.32 12.78
N ASP A 97 9.02 -27.39 13.42
CA ASP A 97 8.23 -28.16 14.37
C ASP A 97 8.02 -27.39 15.69
N GLY A 98 7.13 -27.91 16.56
CA GLY A 98 6.87 -27.33 17.88
C GLY A 98 6.28 -25.92 17.87
N ASP A 99 6.94 -25.00 18.59
CA ASP A 99 6.46 -23.65 18.93
C ASP A 99 6.81 -22.57 17.88
N CYS A 100 7.19 -22.98 16.67
CA CYS A 100 7.39 -22.10 15.53
C CYS A 100 6.15 -21.24 15.26
N THR A 101 6.33 -19.92 15.14
CA THR A 101 5.26 -18.95 14.82
C THR A 101 5.29 -18.52 13.35
N HIS A 102 6.46 -18.43 12.74
CA HIS A 102 6.66 -17.97 11.36
C HIS A 102 7.55 -18.93 10.57
N VAL A 103 7.08 -19.37 9.40
CA VAL A 103 7.91 -20.05 8.40
C VAL A 103 8.22 -19.03 7.32
N ILE A 104 9.48 -18.62 7.27
CA ILE A 104 9.97 -17.64 6.31
C ILE A 104 10.56 -18.43 5.15
N VAL A 105 10.06 -18.20 3.94
CA VAL A 105 10.43 -18.96 2.75
C VAL A 105 11.07 -18.05 1.70
N SER A 106 11.95 -18.61 0.88
CA SER A 106 12.47 -17.99 -0.34
C SER A 106 12.35 -19.00 -1.48
N ASP A 107 12.13 -18.50 -2.71
CA ASP A 107 12.02 -19.30 -3.93
C ASP A 107 11.06 -20.52 -3.81
N THR A 108 9.97 -20.33 -3.06
CA THR A 108 9.00 -21.38 -2.70
C THR A 108 7.59 -20.92 -3.07
N LEU A 109 6.78 -21.81 -3.65
CA LEU A 109 5.40 -21.50 -4.02
C LEU A 109 4.44 -21.62 -2.83
N TYR A 110 3.29 -20.96 -2.95
CA TYR A 110 2.24 -20.94 -1.95
C TYR A 110 1.78 -22.35 -1.56
N ASP A 111 1.61 -23.24 -2.54
CA ASP A 111 1.13 -24.62 -2.36
C ASP A 111 2.27 -25.65 -2.25
N ASP A 112 3.50 -25.20 -2.03
CA ASP A 112 4.59 -26.09 -1.64
C ASP A 112 4.19 -26.89 -0.38
N PRO A 113 4.52 -28.21 -0.29
CA PRO A 113 4.15 -29.03 0.86
C PRO A 113 4.54 -28.45 2.22
N VAL A 114 5.66 -27.73 2.31
CA VAL A 114 6.09 -27.06 3.54
C VAL A 114 5.16 -25.90 3.89
N CYS A 115 4.82 -25.05 2.91
CA CYS A 115 3.89 -23.94 3.08
C CYS A 115 2.49 -24.42 3.47
N VAL A 116 2.00 -25.49 2.84
CA VAL A 116 0.68 -26.08 3.15
C VAL A 116 0.66 -26.64 4.56
N ALA A 117 1.68 -27.39 4.95
CA ALA A 117 1.77 -28.00 6.28
C ALA A 117 1.91 -26.93 7.38
N ALA A 118 2.73 -25.91 7.18
CA ALA A 118 2.88 -24.79 8.10
C ALA A 118 1.56 -24.03 8.30
N ARG A 119 0.82 -23.74 7.22
CA ARG A 119 -0.51 -23.11 7.30
C ARG A 119 -1.53 -23.98 8.01
N LYS A 120 -1.52 -25.30 7.78
CA LYS A 120 -2.38 -26.27 8.48
C LYS A 120 -2.13 -26.25 9.99
N ASP A 121 -0.87 -26.07 10.40
CA ASP A 121 -0.46 -25.92 11.79
C ASP A 121 -0.63 -24.49 12.33
N LYS A 122 -1.35 -23.63 11.60
CA LYS A 122 -1.68 -22.24 11.94
C LYS A 122 -0.46 -21.34 12.11
N LYS A 123 0.65 -21.66 11.44
CA LYS A 123 1.85 -20.82 11.38
C LYS A 123 1.69 -19.76 10.30
N LYS A 124 2.28 -18.60 10.50
CA LYS A 124 2.38 -17.57 9.46
C LYS A 124 3.42 -18.04 8.44
N VAL A 125 3.07 -18.01 7.15
CA VAL A 125 4.01 -18.32 6.07
C VAL A 125 4.25 -17.05 5.28
N VAL A 126 5.49 -16.56 5.32
CA VAL A 126 5.88 -15.27 4.73
C VAL A 126 7.15 -15.44 3.89
N THR A 127 7.36 -14.53 2.95
CA THR A 127 8.58 -14.45 2.13
C THR A 127 9.67 -13.64 2.82
N GLU A 128 10.90 -13.68 2.30
CA GLU A 128 12.01 -12.84 2.76
C GLU A 128 11.68 -11.35 2.76
N GLN A 129 10.79 -10.89 1.88
CA GLN A 129 10.34 -9.49 1.82
C GLN A 129 9.77 -9.00 3.16
N TRP A 130 9.07 -9.87 3.89
CA TRP A 130 8.53 -9.48 5.20
C TRP A 130 9.64 -9.08 6.18
N VAL A 131 10.78 -9.76 6.11
CA VAL A 131 11.96 -9.45 6.92
C VAL A 131 12.59 -8.16 6.45
N GLU A 132 12.82 -8.02 5.14
CA GLU A 132 13.41 -6.81 4.53
C GLU A 132 12.61 -5.55 4.87
N ASP A 133 11.29 -5.57 4.66
CA ASP A 133 10.42 -4.44 4.92
C ASP A 133 10.36 -4.11 6.42
N SER A 134 10.34 -5.13 7.28
CA SER A 134 10.35 -4.91 8.73
C SER A 134 11.63 -4.21 9.20
N LEU A 135 12.78 -4.59 8.61
CA LEU A 135 14.07 -3.97 8.90
C LEU A 135 14.15 -2.54 8.33
N GLU A 136 13.67 -2.31 7.11
CA GLU A 136 13.68 -0.99 6.48
C GLU A 136 12.78 0.01 7.23
N LEU A 137 11.60 -0.44 7.66
CA LEU A 137 10.67 0.38 8.43
C LEU A 137 11.09 0.54 9.89
N GLY A 138 11.91 -0.38 10.42
CA GLY A 138 12.22 -0.46 11.85
C GLY A 138 11.01 -0.85 12.71
N GLU A 139 9.99 -1.44 12.10
CA GLU A 139 8.74 -1.89 12.72
C GLU A 139 8.38 -3.27 12.17
N LEU A 140 7.86 -4.17 13.00
CA LEU A 140 7.45 -5.50 12.57
C LEU A 140 6.27 -5.38 11.59
N ALA A 141 6.51 -5.69 10.31
CA ALA A 141 5.47 -5.63 9.30
C ALA A 141 4.33 -6.62 9.61
N ASP A 142 3.10 -6.27 9.23
CA ASP A 142 1.97 -7.17 9.39
C ASP A 142 2.12 -8.39 8.45
N ALA A 143 2.36 -9.56 9.05
CA ALA A 143 2.56 -10.82 8.35
C ALA A 143 1.31 -11.31 7.59
N ASP A 144 0.12 -10.75 7.86
CA ASP A 144 -1.12 -11.10 7.16
C ASP A 144 -1.31 -10.33 5.84
N ARG A 145 -0.41 -9.40 5.52
CA ARG A 145 -0.44 -8.70 4.22
C ARG A 145 -0.15 -9.67 3.09
N VAL A 146 -0.99 -9.60 2.05
CA VAL A 146 -0.90 -10.48 0.87
C VAL A 146 0.44 -10.37 0.12
N LEU A 147 1.12 -9.24 0.25
CA LEU A 147 2.44 -8.99 -0.36
C LEU A 147 3.56 -9.89 0.17
N TYR A 148 3.37 -10.44 1.37
CA TYR A 148 4.35 -11.29 2.03
C TYR A 148 4.03 -12.77 1.85
N ALA A 149 2.84 -13.12 1.36
CA ALA A 149 2.53 -14.50 1.04
C ALA A 149 3.43 -15.01 -0.12
N PRO A 150 3.83 -16.29 -0.10
CA PRO A 150 4.55 -16.87 -1.22
C PRO A 150 3.71 -16.81 -2.50
N VAL A 151 4.38 -16.72 -3.65
CA VAL A 151 3.72 -16.64 -4.96
C VAL A 151 2.89 -17.90 -5.20
N ARG A 152 1.63 -17.74 -5.64
CA ARG A 152 0.74 -18.86 -5.93
C ARG A 152 1.01 -19.47 -7.31
N ASP A 153 1.00 -18.65 -8.36
CA ASP A 153 1.39 -19.05 -9.71
C ASP A 153 2.26 -17.94 -10.33
N PRO A 154 3.44 -18.26 -10.90
CA PRO A 154 4.27 -17.30 -11.62
C PRO A 154 3.57 -16.63 -12.81
N ASN A 155 2.51 -17.24 -13.36
CA ASN A 155 1.73 -16.69 -14.47
C ASN A 155 0.59 -15.76 -14.01
N GLY A 156 0.39 -15.59 -12.70
CA GLY A 156 -0.68 -14.78 -12.14
C GLY A 156 -2.04 -15.48 -12.09
N ILE A 157 -3.08 -14.70 -11.85
CA ILE A 157 -4.46 -15.17 -11.74
C ILE A 157 -5.01 -15.43 -13.16
N PRO A 158 -5.66 -16.57 -13.43
CA PRO A 158 -6.22 -16.83 -14.75
C PRO A 158 -7.09 -15.68 -15.29
N GLY A 159 -6.79 -15.20 -16.51
CA GLY A 159 -7.47 -14.08 -17.17
C GLY A 159 -6.99 -12.68 -16.77
N SER A 160 -5.99 -12.58 -15.88
CA SER A 160 -5.47 -11.29 -15.43
C SER A 160 -4.66 -10.56 -16.50
N ASP A 161 -4.19 -11.27 -17.51
CA ASP A 161 -3.41 -10.75 -18.63
C ASP A 161 -4.21 -9.76 -19.49
N GLU A 162 -5.54 -9.83 -19.47
CA GLU A 162 -6.42 -8.85 -20.12
C GLU A 162 -6.54 -7.54 -19.31
N LEU A 163 -6.07 -7.52 -18.06
CA LEU A 163 -6.21 -6.38 -17.17
C LEU A 163 -5.06 -5.37 -17.35
N HIS A 164 -5.40 -4.21 -17.87
CA HIS A 164 -4.52 -3.03 -17.86
C HIS A 164 -4.93 -2.08 -16.74
N ILE A 165 -4.03 -1.81 -15.81
CA ILE A 165 -4.30 -1.14 -14.54
C ILE A 165 -3.46 0.13 -14.41
N CYS A 166 -4.12 1.27 -14.20
CA CYS A 166 -3.46 2.51 -13.82
C CYS A 166 -3.69 2.83 -12.33
N LEU A 167 -2.82 3.66 -11.76
CA LEU A 167 -2.85 4.07 -10.36
C LEU A 167 -2.88 5.59 -10.22
N THR A 168 -3.72 6.10 -9.31
CA THR A 168 -3.79 7.51 -8.94
C THR A 168 -4.10 7.73 -7.45
N GLY A 169 -3.59 8.83 -6.89
CA GLY A 169 -3.92 9.31 -5.55
C GLY A 169 -3.16 8.66 -4.38
N TYR A 170 -2.45 7.55 -4.60
CA TYR A 170 -1.59 6.92 -3.57
C TYR A 170 -0.21 7.57 -3.50
N GLN A 171 0.35 7.67 -2.29
CA GLN A 171 1.62 8.35 -2.01
C GLN A 171 2.63 7.39 -1.38
N LYS A 172 3.93 7.72 -1.51
CA LYS A 172 5.05 7.00 -0.87
C LYS A 172 5.02 5.49 -1.17
N ASN A 173 5.24 4.65 -0.16
CA ASN A 173 5.45 3.20 -0.26
C ASN A 173 4.23 2.46 -0.83
N TRP A 174 3.01 2.96 -0.59
CA TRP A 174 1.77 2.38 -1.14
C TRP A 174 1.78 2.27 -2.66
N ARG A 175 2.49 3.16 -3.35
CA ARG A 175 2.60 3.08 -4.81
C ARG A 175 3.39 1.84 -5.25
N GLY A 176 4.48 1.54 -4.55
CA GLY A 176 5.29 0.34 -4.79
C GLY A 176 4.50 -0.93 -4.50
N ASP A 177 3.83 -0.96 -3.36
CA ASP A 177 2.97 -2.07 -2.92
C ASP A 177 1.88 -2.40 -3.94
N ILE A 178 1.16 -1.37 -4.42
CA ILE A 178 0.11 -1.57 -5.43
C ILE A 178 0.71 -2.04 -6.76
N MET A 179 1.85 -1.50 -7.18
CA MET A 179 2.53 -1.97 -8.39
C MET A 179 2.95 -3.44 -8.25
N LYS A 180 3.45 -3.84 -7.08
CA LYS A 180 3.81 -5.23 -6.77
C LYS A 180 2.56 -6.12 -6.80
N MET A 181 1.44 -5.70 -6.22
CA MET A 181 0.18 -6.46 -6.28
C MET A 181 -0.33 -6.64 -7.72
N VAL A 182 -0.27 -5.59 -8.55
CA VAL A 182 -0.63 -5.69 -9.99
C VAL A 182 0.27 -6.71 -10.70
N SER A 183 1.57 -6.70 -10.39
CA SER A 183 2.52 -7.67 -10.95
C SER A 183 2.25 -9.11 -10.46
N LEU A 184 2.00 -9.31 -9.17
CA LEU A 184 1.68 -10.62 -8.59
C LEU A 184 0.37 -11.18 -9.14
N MET A 185 -0.58 -10.31 -9.44
CA MET A 185 -1.84 -10.67 -10.07
C MET A 185 -1.63 -11.18 -11.49
N GLY A 186 -0.53 -10.82 -12.18
CA GLY A 186 -0.31 -11.09 -13.60
C GLY A 186 -0.93 -10.05 -14.54
N ALA A 187 -1.25 -8.85 -14.03
CA ALA A 187 -1.86 -7.77 -14.78
C ALA A 187 -0.83 -6.75 -15.30
N HIS A 188 -1.21 -5.96 -16.30
CA HIS A 188 -0.36 -4.94 -16.90
C HIS A 188 -0.47 -3.60 -16.17
N PHE A 189 0.66 -3.07 -15.69
CA PHE A 189 0.68 -1.75 -15.05
C PHE A 189 0.98 -0.60 -16.02
N SER A 190 0.12 0.42 -16.00
CA SER A 190 0.26 1.65 -16.79
C SER A 190 0.68 2.85 -15.92
N LYS A 191 1.82 3.47 -16.24
CA LYS A 191 2.29 4.69 -15.54
C LYS A 191 1.34 5.89 -15.73
N SER A 192 0.83 6.05 -16.94
CA SER A 192 -0.16 7.06 -17.30
C SER A 192 -1.47 6.39 -17.73
N LEU A 193 -2.59 7.07 -17.52
CA LEU A 193 -3.91 6.54 -17.88
C LEU A 193 -4.08 6.58 -19.40
N ARG A 194 -4.31 5.41 -20.00
CA ARG A 194 -4.53 5.23 -21.45
C ARG A 194 -6.00 4.92 -21.70
N ALA A 195 -6.75 5.92 -22.15
CA ALA A 195 -8.21 5.87 -22.26
C ALA A 195 -8.77 4.66 -23.07
N ASN A 196 -8.03 4.15 -24.04
CA ASN A 196 -8.47 3.07 -24.93
C ASN A 196 -7.89 1.69 -24.58
N GLU A 197 -7.07 1.60 -23.53
CA GLU A 197 -6.34 0.37 -23.19
C GLU A 197 -6.49 0.01 -21.72
N ASP A 198 -6.44 0.99 -20.82
CA ASP A 198 -6.57 0.74 -19.40
C ASP A 198 -7.99 0.31 -19.05
N THR A 199 -8.11 -0.86 -18.44
CA THR A 199 -9.39 -1.47 -18.03
C THR A 199 -9.82 -1.01 -16.64
N HIS A 200 -8.86 -0.74 -15.76
CA HIS A 200 -9.10 -0.38 -14.36
C HIS A 200 -8.22 0.81 -13.94
N LEU A 201 -8.78 1.67 -13.09
CA LEU A 201 -8.08 2.71 -12.37
C LEU A 201 -8.16 2.44 -10.87
N ILE A 202 -7.03 2.11 -10.26
CA ILE A 202 -6.89 2.04 -8.80
C ILE A 202 -6.78 3.47 -8.26
N CYS A 203 -7.78 3.88 -7.47
CA CYS A 203 -8.00 5.27 -7.12
C CYS A 203 -8.13 5.43 -5.59
N TYR A 204 -7.23 6.21 -4.98
CA TYR A 204 -7.26 6.44 -3.53
C TYR A 204 -8.36 7.44 -3.13
N LYS A 205 -8.37 8.60 -3.79
CA LYS A 205 -9.41 9.63 -3.68
C LYS A 205 -10.01 9.81 -5.06
N PHE A 206 -11.34 9.80 -5.11
CA PHE A 206 -12.12 9.92 -6.34
C PHE A 206 -12.15 11.36 -6.84
N GLU A 207 -10.98 11.86 -7.19
CA GLU A 207 -10.73 13.23 -7.61
C GLU A 207 -9.55 13.27 -8.58
N GLY A 208 -9.40 14.40 -9.28
CA GLY A 208 -8.29 14.67 -10.19
C GLY A 208 -8.52 14.19 -11.63
N GLU A 209 -7.60 14.60 -12.51
CA GLU A 209 -7.76 14.47 -13.97
C GLU A 209 -7.91 13.01 -14.43
N LYS A 210 -7.12 12.09 -13.86
CA LYS A 210 -7.20 10.66 -14.20
C LYS A 210 -8.57 10.06 -13.82
N TYR A 211 -9.12 10.47 -12.67
CA TYR A 211 -10.42 9.99 -12.22
C TYR A 211 -11.55 10.50 -13.13
N GLU A 212 -11.56 11.79 -13.47
CA GLU A 212 -12.57 12.34 -14.36
C GLU A 212 -12.47 11.75 -15.78
N LEU A 213 -11.25 11.57 -16.31
CA LEU A 213 -11.06 10.90 -17.59
C LEU A 213 -11.56 9.45 -17.55
N ALA A 214 -11.21 8.68 -16.52
CA ALA A 214 -11.66 7.30 -16.37
C ALA A 214 -13.19 7.19 -16.38
N LYS A 215 -13.90 8.12 -15.72
CA LYS A 215 -15.37 8.18 -15.77
C LYS A 215 -15.89 8.47 -17.17
N GLN A 216 -15.31 9.44 -17.87
CA GLN A 216 -15.76 9.83 -19.21
C GLN A 216 -15.65 8.69 -20.22
N VAL A 217 -14.62 7.85 -20.09
CA VAL A 217 -14.38 6.72 -21.00
C VAL A 217 -14.80 5.36 -20.42
N ASN A 218 -15.55 5.37 -19.31
CA ASN A 218 -16.10 4.19 -18.65
C ASN A 218 -15.06 3.12 -18.25
N ILE A 219 -13.87 3.57 -17.81
CA ILE A 219 -12.87 2.73 -17.15
C ILE A 219 -13.37 2.40 -15.74
N LYS A 220 -13.17 1.14 -15.31
CA LYS A 220 -13.61 0.68 -13.98
C LYS A 220 -12.77 1.34 -12.88
N ILE A 221 -13.40 1.98 -11.92
CA ILE A 221 -12.72 2.71 -10.83
C ILE A 221 -12.91 1.96 -9.53
N VAL A 222 -11.82 1.49 -8.93
CA VAL A 222 -11.81 0.72 -7.67
C VAL A 222 -10.70 1.19 -6.75
N ASN A 223 -10.76 0.82 -5.46
CA ASN A 223 -9.66 1.04 -4.52
C ASN A 223 -8.68 -0.15 -4.48
N HIS A 224 -7.60 -0.03 -3.70
CA HIS A 224 -6.54 -1.05 -3.63
C HIS A 224 -7.01 -2.39 -3.05
N ARG A 225 -8.07 -2.43 -2.24
CA ARG A 225 -8.58 -3.66 -1.62
C ARG A 225 -9.05 -4.67 -2.65
N TRP A 226 -9.51 -4.20 -3.81
CA TRP A 226 -9.85 -5.11 -4.89
C TRP A 226 -8.65 -5.98 -5.28
N LEU A 227 -7.45 -5.40 -5.39
CA LEU A 227 -6.23 -6.15 -5.66
C LEU A 227 -5.89 -7.12 -4.52
N GLU A 228 -6.00 -6.66 -3.27
CA GLU A 228 -5.72 -7.48 -2.10
C GLU A 228 -6.63 -8.70 -2.01
N GLU A 229 -7.93 -8.50 -2.16
CA GLU A 229 -8.93 -9.57 -2.07
C GLU A 229 -8.85 -10.51 -3.29
N CYS A 230 -8.61 -10.00 -4.50
CA CYS A 230 -8.34 -10.83 -5.67
C CYS A 230 -7.12 -11.74 -5.44
N LEU A 231 -6.03 -11.22 -4.89
CA LEU A 231 -4.82 -12.02 -4.59
C LEU A 231 -5.05 -13.03 -3.45
N LYS A 232 -5.84 -12.67 -2.43
CA LYS A 232 -6.20 -13.58 -1.33
C LYS A 232 -7.06 -14.74 -1.83
N ALA A 233 -8.11 -14.42 -2.60
CA ALA A 233 -9.02 -15.40 -3.21
C ALA A 233 -8.37 -16.17 -4.37
N TRP A 234 -7.33 -15.60 -4.97
CA TRP A 234 -6.71 -16.04 -6.22
C TRP A 234 -7.71 -16.10 -7.40
N GLU A 235 -8.53 -15.05 -7.50
CA GLU A 235 -9.60 -14.91 -8.49
C GLU A 235 -9.79 -13.42 -8.86
N ILE A 236 -10.22 -13.12 -10.09
CA ILE A 236 -10.62 -11.76 -10.48
C ILE A 236 -12.03 -11.49 -9.96
N LEU A 237 -12.13 -10.79 -8.83
CA LEU A 237 -13.39 -10.52 -8.16
C LEU A 237 -14.22 -9.44 -8.88
N PRO A 238 -15.56 -9.44 -8.71
CA PRO A 238 -16.42 -8.33 -9.12
C PRO A 238 -16.00 -6.99 -8.48
N ILE A 239 -16.24 -5.89 -9.18
CA ILE A 239 -15.77 -4.57 -8.75
C ILE A 239 -16.73 -3.84 -7.80
N ASP A 240 -17.99 -4.28 -7.70
CA ASP A 240 -19.09 -3.52 -7.12
C ASP A 240 -18.83 -3.10 -5.66
N ASP A 241 -18.20 -3.99 -4.89
CA ASP A 241 -17.86 -3.78 -3.48
C ASP A 241 -16.68 -2.83 -3.24
N TYR A 242 -15.98 -2.44 -4.32
CA TYR A 242 -14.74 -1.66 -4.27
C TYR A 242 -14.88 -0.27 -4.89
N THR A 243 -16.11 0.12 -5.20
CA THR A 243 -16.48 1.42 -5.78
C THR A 243 -16.50 2.58 -4.77
N LYS A 244 -15.99 2.37 -3.56
CA LYS A 244 -15.75 3.45 -2.59
C LYS A 244 -14.28 3.83 -2.60
N SER A 245 -13.97 5.12 -2.50
CA SER A 245 -12.59 5.58 -2.44
C SER A 245 -11.86 5.02 -1.22
N GLY A 246 -10.58 4.66 -1.37
CA GLY A 246 -9.76 4.14 -0.27
C GLY A 246 -9.75 5.07 0.95
N TRP A 247 -9.67 6.38 0.71
CA TRP A 247 -9.79 7.42 1.74
C TRP A 247 -11.09 7.31 2.56
N LYS A 248 -12.23 7.10 1.90
CA LYS A 248 -13.52 7.01 2.58
C LYS A 248 -13.60 5.74 3.43
N VAL A 249 -13.02 4.64 2.94
CA VAL A 249 -12.98 3.38 3.67
C VAL A 249 -12.11 3.53 4.93
N GLU A 250 -10.92 4.12 4.81
CA GLU A 250 -10.03 4.36 5.97
C GLU A 250 -10.70 5.23 7.04
N ILE A 251 -11.39 6.31 6.66
CA ILE A 251 -12.13 7.14 7.62
C ILE A 251 -13.22 6.35 8.33
N MET A 252 -13.98 5.54 7.59
CA MET A 252 -15.07 4.74 8.16
C MET A 252 -14.54 3.70 9.14
N GLU A 253 -13.40 3.08 8.84
CA GLU A 253 -12.78 2.09 9.73
C GLU A 253 -12.19 2.71 10.99
N ALA A 254 -11.55 3.88 10.87
CA ALA A 254 -11.08 4.62 12.03
C ALA A 254 -12.25 4.96 12.98
N GLN A 255 -13.36 5.46 12.42
CA GLN A 255 -14.57 5.77 13.20
C GLN A 255 -15.19 4.53 13.86
N ALA A 256 -15.17 3.38 13.19
CA ALA A 256 -15.69 2.14 13.74
C ALA A 256 -14.84 1.66 14.93
N LYS A 257 -13.51 1.67 14.79
CA LYS A 257 -12.58 1.28 15.87
C LYS A 257 -12.72 2.17 17.10
N ASP A 258 -12.75 3.49 16.90
CA ASP A 258 -12.95 4.45 18.00
C ASP A 258 -14.25 4.16 18.78
N SER A 259 -15.31 3.74 18.07
CA SER A 259 -16.59 3.41 18.71
C SER A 259 -16.59 2.07 19.48
N GLU A 260 -15.79 1.10 19.05
CA GLU A 260 -15.62 -0.18 19.74
C GLU A 260 -14.83 0.00 21.04
N ASP A 261 -13.74 0.77 21.00
CA ASP A 261 -12.89 1.06 22.16
C ASP A 261 -13.65 1.82 23.28
N GLU A 262 -14.52 2.77 22.92
CA GLU A 262 -15.38 3.48 23.88
C GLU A 262 -16.37 2.54 24.59
N SER A 263 -16.81 1.47 23.93
CA SER A 263 -17.78 0.52 24.51
C SER A 263 -17.14 -0.44 25.51
N GLU A 264 -15.84 -0.74 25.35
CA GLU A 264 -15.09 -1.61 26.25
C GLU A 264 -14.60 -0.88 27.52
N ASP A 265 -14.34 0.43 27.47
CA ASP A 265 -13.90 1.23 28.62
C ASP A 265 -15.00 1.42 29.68
N VAL A 266 -16.27 1.51 29.27
CA VAL A 266 -17.42 1.66 30.18
C VAL A 266 -17.62 0.43 31.09
N GLY A 267 -17.05 -0.73 30.73
CA GLY A 267 -17.12 -1.97 31.51
C GLY A 267 -16.14 -2.07 32.69
N ARG A 268 -15.12 -1.19 32.78
CA ARG A 268 -14.05 -1.29 33.81
C ARG A 268 -14.10 -0.22 34.89
N GLY A 269 -15.05 0.72 34.82
CA GLY A 269 -15.17 1.86 35.72
C GLY A 269 -16.26 1.75 36.80
N SER A 270 -16.40 0.63 37.53
CA SER A 270 -17.24 0.62 38.74
C SER A 270 -16.80 -0.38 39.81
N SER A 271 -15.72 -0.04 40.52
CA SER A 271 -15.54 -0.47 41.90
C SER A 271 -14.69 0.55 42.67
N SER A 272 -15.29 1.67 43.06
CA SER A 272 -14.76 2.44 44.18
C SER A 272 -15.88 3.08 44.98
N GLY A 273 -16.02 2.64 46.22
CA GLY A 273 -16.92 3.28 47.17
C GLY A 273 -16.98 2.60 48.53
N ARG A 274 -16.28 3.22 49.51
CA ARG A 274 -16.49 3.22 50.99
C ARG A 274 -15.65 2.19 51.77
N ARG A 275 -14.89 2.51 52.83
CA ARG A 275 -14.98 3.60 53.84
C ARG A 275 -13.62 3.82 54.53
N ILE A 276 -13.37 5.07 54.94
CA ILE A 276 -12.28 5.51 55.83
C ILE A 276 -12.69 5.30 57.29
N GLY A 277 -11.77 4.76 58.11
CA GLY A 277 -11.81 4.74 59.58
C GLY A 277 -10.42 5.08 60.13
N ARG A 278 -10.39 5.96 61.12
CA ARG A 278 -9.31 6.85 61.58
C ARG A 278 -8.43 6.21 62.68
N SER A 279 -7.14 6.59 62.78
CA SER A 279 -6.41 6.99 64.02
C SER A 279 -4.90 7.18 63.77
N THR A 280 -4.35 8.34 64.16
CA THR A 280 -2.91 8.67 64.35
C THR A 280 -2.59 8.64 65.86
N PRO A 281 -1.31 8.65 66.33
CA PRO A 281 -0.56 9.93 66.50
C PRO A 281 1.02 9.92 66.47
N VAL A 282 1.56 11.11 66.11
CA VAL A 282 2.72 11.89 66.69
C VAL A 282 4.17 11.42 66.39
N THR A 283 5.12 12.23 65.89
CA THR A 283 5.83 13.43 66.46
C THR A 283 6.40 14.40 65.37
N GLU A 284 6.22 15.75 65.51
CA GLU A 284 7.23 16.82 65.77
C GLU A 284 8.50 16.89 64.88
N ILE A 285 9.11 18.00 64.43
CA ILE A 285 9.00 19.46 64.57
C ILE A 285 9.96 20.10 63.51
N ARG A 286 9.58 21.23 62.87
CA ARG A 286 10.30 22.54 62.82
C ARG A 286 10.19 23.31 61.48
N LYS A 287 9.76 24.56 61.64
CA LYS A 287 9.47 25.64 60.67
C LYS A 287 10.70 26.29 60.02
N LYS A 288 10.49 26.91 58.84
CA LYS A 288 10.53 28.38 58.56
C LYS A 288 10.15 28.62 57.08
N ASN A 289 9.03 29.31 56.80
CA ASN A 289 8.89 30.73 56.35
C ASN A 289 9.60 31.04 55.00
N SER A 290 9.03 31.67 53.96
CA SER A 290 8.06 32.79 53.90
C SER A 290 7.60 33.13 52.46
N ALA A 291 6.43 33.79 52.34
CA ALA A 291 5.95 34.76 51.32
C ALA A 291 5.73 34.27 49.86
N GLY A 292 4.52 34.30 49.27
CA GLY A 292 3.76 35.47 48.74
C GLY A 292 4.05 35.59 47.22
N TRP A 293 3.16 35.65 46.21
CA TRP A 293 1.84 36.25 45.99
C TRP A 293 1.20 35.71 44.67
N GLY A 294 -0.13 35.92 44.50
CA GLY A 294 -0.83 36.11 43.20
C GLY A 294 -1.41 34.85 42.53
N LYS A 295 -2.73 34.56 42.59
CA LYS A 295 -3.82 35.04 41.69
C LYS A 295 -3.41 34.90 40.21
N THR A 296 -4.02 34.05 39.37
CA THR A 296 -5.41 34.14 38.88
C THR A 296 -5.85 32.86 38.13
N ALA A 297 -7.16 32.61 38.13
CA ALA A 297 -7.93 31.85 37.12
C ALA A 297 -9.27 32.61 36.92
N PRO A 298 -10.16 32.27 35.97
CA PRO A 298 -10.05 31.79 34.58
C PRO A 298 -10.78 32.78 33.61
N PRO A 299 -11.32 32.38 32.43
CA PRO A 299 -12.74 32.02 32.49
C PRO A 299 -13.22 30.91 31.54
N VAL A 300 -14.32 30.32 31.99
CA VAL A 300 -15.31 29.49 31.31
C VAL A 300 -15.98 30.26 30.17
N LEU A 301 -16.23 29.61 29.03
CA LEU A 301 -17.26 30.04 28.07
C LEU A 301 -18.30 28.95 27.86
N SER A 302 -19.53 29.44 27.86
CA SER A 302 -20.78 28.76 28.11
C SER A 302 -21.46 28.26 26.84
N LYS A 303 -22.15 27.14 27.00
CA LYS A 303 -23.11 26.55 26.06
C LYS A 303 -24.15 27.60 25.63
N ARG A 304 -24.36 27.74 24.32
CA ARG A 304 -25.63 28.24 23.76
C ARG A 304 -26.28 27.19 22.88
N ARG A 305 -27.56 27.02 23.18
CA ARG A 305 -28.58 26.25 22.47
C ARG A 305 -28.64 26.66 21.00
N LEU A 306 -28.79 25.68 20.12
CA LEU A 306 -29.50 25.85 18.86
C LEU A 306 -30.71 24.90 18.90
N GLY A 307 -31.88 25.49 18.71
CA GLY A 307 -33.17 24.82 18.75
C GLY A 307 -33.43 23.99 17.49
N PHE A 308 -34.05 22.84 17.72
CA PHE A 308 -34.68 22.01 16.69
C PHE A 308 -36.06 22.60 16.33
N PRO A 309 -36.48 22.59 15.06
CA PRO A 309 -37.89 22.70 14.72
C PRO A 309 -38.56 21.32 14.76
N ASP A 310 -39.76 21.31 15.33
CA ASP A 310 -40.68 20.19 15.47
C ASP A 310 -41.01 19.52 14.12
N ARG A 311 -41.06 18.19 14.13
CA ARG A 311 -41.70 17.40 13.06
C ARG A 311 -42.80 16.56 13.68
N GLU A 312 -44.04 16.95 13.36
CA GLU A 312 -45.25 16.23 13.70
C GLU A 312 -45.24 14.80 13.16
N ASN A 313 -45.80 13.91 13.98
CA ASN A 313 -46.07 12.51 13.72
C ASN A 313 -47.57 12.34 13.46
N PRO A 314 -47.99 11.45 12.55
CA PRO A 314 -49.18 10.67 12.85
C PRO A 314 -48.95 9.16 12.64
N ARG A 315 -49.17 8.42 13.74
CA ARG A 315 -49.45 6.97 13.72
C ARG A 315 -50.94 6.73 13.44
N THR A 316 -51.20 5.89 12.44
CA THR A 316 -52.04 4.68 12.47
C THR A 316 -53.48 4.74 13.02
N LEU A 317 -54.49 4.51 12.16
CA LEU A 317 -55.75 3.76 12.43
C LEU A 317 -56.26 3.20 11.08
N ALA A 318 -56.24 1.88 10.87
CA ALA A 318 -57.32 0.91 11.11
C ALA A 318 -58.34 0.81 9.95
N LEU A 319 -58.37 -0.38 9.33
CA LEU A 319 -59.37 -0.88 8.39
C LEU A 319 -60.76 -0.96 9.04
N PRO A 320 -61.81 -1.04 8.21
CA PRO A 320 -62.75 -2.16 8.32
C PRO A 320 -62.62 -3.15 7.15
#